data_AF-A0A9D1KDP0-F1
#
_entry.id   AF-A0A9D1KDP0-F1
#
_cell.length_a   1.000
_cell.length_b   1.000
_cell.length_c   1.000
_cell.angle_alpha   90.00
_cell.angle_beta   90.00
_cell.angle_gamma   90.00
#
_symmetry.space_group_name_H-M   'P 1'
#
loop_
_entity.id
_entity.type
_entity.pdbx_description
1 polymer ?
#
loop_
_entity_poly.entity_id
_entity_poly.type
_entity_poly.pdbx_seq_one_letter_code
_entity_poly.pdbx_strand_id
1 'polypeptide(L)'
;MATGNSRTSISLPEPSLRRLPWYLAYVKLLRDKGVEYVSSTQISKEINVDASQIAKDLSFINISGKTRVGYEVGSLVDALEKFLGFGEKHKAVIFGVGSLGAALLQDSGLAQYGMNVIAGFDVDKAIINTRINGIPVYDVADFPRVQQELDACIGILTVPVDRAQEACNDMIAGGVRAIWNFTPYRIKTPDDIVVQNTSIYAHLAVMFNRLNHTLGK
;
A
#
# COMPACT_ATOMS: atom_id res chain seq x y z
N MET A 1 29.28 -31.13 -9.42
CA MET A 1 27.85 -31.42 -9.17
C MET A 1 27.21 -30.18 -8.57
N ALA A 2 26.01 -29.85 -9.06
CA ALA A 2 25.03 -28.89 -8.56
C ALA A 2 25.42 -27.40 -8.49
N THR A 3 25.18 -26.73 -9.61
CA THR A 3 24.93 -25.29 -9.75
C THR A 3 23.77 -24.84 -8.87
N GLY A 4 24.03 -23.98 -7.88
CA GLY A 4 23.01 -23.29 -7.11
C GLY A 4 22.42 -22.13 -7.93
N ASN A 5 21.19 -22.32 -8.40
CA ASN A 5 20.41 -21.36 -9.16
C ASN A 5 20.19 -20.07 -8.34
N SER A 6 20.85 -18.97 -8.69
CA SER A 6 20.52 -17.67 -8.12
C SER A 6 19.10 -17.32 -8.58
N ARG A 7 18.15 -17.22 -7.65
CA ARG A 7 16.87 -16.58 -7.95
C ARG A 7 17.19 -15.10 -8.17
N THR A 8 17.40 -14.72 -9.41
CA THR A 8 17.36 -13.33 -9.85
C THR A 8 15.98 -12.81 -9.46
N SER A 9 15.91 -12.07 -8.35
CA SER A 9 14.75 -11.27 -8.01
C SER A 9 14.64 -10.23 -9.10
N ILE A 10 13.78 -10.48 -10.10
CA ILE A 10 13.44 -9.49 -11.11
C ILE A 10 12.80 -8.33 -10.34
N SER A 11 13.58 -7.29 -10.07
CA SER A 11 13.09 -6.07 -9.45
C SER A 11 12.24 -5.36 -10.50
N LEU A 12 10.92 -5.48 -10.37
CA LEU A 12 9.99 -4.74 -11.22
C LEU A 12 10.24 -3.24 -11.01
N PRO A 13 10.36 -2.43 -12.08
CA PRO A 13 10.51 -1.00 -11.92
C PRO A 13 9.36 -0.42 -11.10
N GLU A 14 9.66 0.43 -10.13
CA GLU A 14 8.66 1.05 -9.25
C GLU A 14 7.50 1.72 -10.02
N PRO A 15 7.70 2.41 -11.16
CA PRO A 15 6.59 2.94 -11.94
C PRO A 15 5.63 1.85 -12.44
N SER A 16 6.15 0.68 -12.81
CA SER A 16 5.32 -0.46 -13.20
C SER A 16 4.56 -1.01 -12.01
N LEU A 17 5.23 -1.21 -10.87
CA LEU A 17 4.60 -1.68 -9.63
C LEU A 17 3.46 -0.75 -9.19
N ARG A 18 3.64 0.58 -9.31
CA ARG A 18 2.62 1.58 -8.98
C ARG A 18 1.39 1.57 -9.89
N ARG A 19 1.50 1.05 -11.12
CA ARG A 19 0.37 0.93 -12.06
C ARG A 19 -0.45 -0.34 -11.89
N LEU A 20 0.17 -1.44 -11.46
CA LEU A 20 -0.50 -2.74 -11.32
C LEU A 20 -1.77 -2.70 -10.44
N PRO A 21 -1.84 -1.95 -9.32
CA PRO A 21 -3.08 -1.84 -8.55
C PRO A 21 -4.26 -1.28 -9.34
N TRP A 22 -4.02 -0.34 -10.27
CA TRP A 22 -5.08 0.18 -11.14
C TRP A 22 -5.58 -0.88 -12.12
N TYR A 23 -4.68 -1.70 -12.65
CA TYR A 23 -5.04 -2.82 -13.52
C TYR A 23 -5.89 -3.82 -12.76
N LEU A 24 -5.48 -4.17 -11.54
CA LEU A 24 -6.23 -5.06 -10.67
C LEU A 24 -7.64 -4.53 -10.38
N ALA A 25 -7.79 -3.25 -10.02
CA ALA A 25 -9.08 -2.64 -9.73
C ALA A 25 -10.04 -2.75 -10.93
N TYR A 26 -9.56 -2.43 -12.13
CA TYR A 26 -10.38 -2.53 -13.34
C TYR A 26 -10.73 -3.98 -13.70
N VAL A 27 -9.77 -4.90 -13.62
CA VAL A 27 -10.01 -6.31 -13.99
C VAL A 27 -10.94 -6.98 -12.97
N LYS A 28 -10.89 -6.61 -11.68
CA LYS A 28 -11.90 -7.01 -10.69
C LYS A 28 -13.31 -6.55 -11.09
N LEU A 29 -13.46 -5.30 -11.54
CA LEU A 29 -14.74 -4.79 -12.05
C LEU A 29 -15.25 -5.61 -13.25
N LEU A 30 -14.36 -6.02 -14.15
CA LEU A 30 -14.71 -6.87 -15.29
C LEU A 30 -15.15 -8.27 -14.85
N ARG A 31 -14.45 -8.85 -13.87
CA ARG A 31 -14.81 -10.15 -13.26
C ARG A 31 -16.21 -10.09 -12.66
N ASP A 32 -16.52 -9.04 -11.91
CA ASP A 32 -17.82 -8.87 -11.25
C ASP A 32 -18.96 -8.68 -12.27
N LYS A 33 -18.64 -8.23 -13.49
CA LYS A 33 -19.55 -8.14 -14.63
C LYS A 33 -19.64 -9.41 -15.47
N GLY A 34 -18.93 -10.48 -15.10
CA GLY A 34 -18.91 -11.75 -15.84
C GLY A 34 -18.15 -11.71 -17.17
N VAL A 35 -17.22 -10.76 -17.34
CA VAL A 35 -16.38 -10.70 -18.54
C VAL A 35 -15.26 -11.75 -18.42
N GLU A 36 -15.15 -12.62 -19.42
CA GLU A 36 -14.15 -13.72 -19.41
C GLU A 36 -12.77 -13.29 -19.91
N TYR A 37 -12.70 -12.38 -20.89
CA TYR A 37 -11.46 -11.97 -21.54
C TYR A 37 -11.35 -10.46 -21.70
N VAL A 38 -10.12 -9.94 -21.55
CA VAL A 38 -9.80 -8.53 -21.74
C VAL A 38 -8.46 -8.35 -22.46
N SER A 39 -8.38 -7.44 -23.42
CA SER A 39 -7.14 -7.07 -24.12
C SER A 39 -6.44 -5.87 -23.48
N SER A 40 -5.13 -5.71 -23.70
CA SER A 40 -4.38 -4.52 -23.27
C SER A 40 -4.98 -3.22 -23.82
N THR A 41 -5.58 -3.25 -25.02
CA THR A 41 -6.25 -2.10 -25.62
C THR A 41 -7.55 -1.74 -24.88
N GLN A 42 -8.30 -2.72 -24.39
CA GLN A 42 -9.48 -2.45 -23.55
C GLN A 42 -9.07 -1.86 -22.21
N ILE A 43 -8.05 -2.45 -21.55
CA ILE A 43 -7.49 -1.91 -20.30
C ILE A 43 -6.97 -0.48 -20.50
N SER A 44 -6.27 -0.23 -21.61
CA SER A 44 -5.68 1.07 -21.96
C SER A 44 -6.71 2.19 -22.03
N LYS A 45 -7.88 1.92 -22.63
CA LYS A 45 -8.97 2.90 -22.79
C LYS A 45 -9.53 3.38 -21.45
N GLU A 46 -9.57 2.51 -20.45
CA GLU A 46 -10.12 2.86 -19.14
C GLU A 46 -9.07 3.52 -18.23
N ILE A 47 -7.85 2.99 -18.22
CA ILE A 47 -6.83 3.36 -17.22
C ILE A 47 -5.92 4.50 -17.71
N ASN A 48 -6.08 4.93 -18.97
CA ASN A 48 -5.27 5.96 -19.61
C ASN A 48 -3.76 5.68 -19.56
N VAL A 49 -3.41 4.42 -19.84
CA VAL A 49 -2.02 3.95 -20.00
C VAL A 49 -1.91 3.28 -21.36
N ASP A 50 -0.82 3.52 -22.10
CA ASP A 50 -0.62 2.90 -23.41
C ASP A 50 -0.68 1.37 -23.36
N ALA A 51 -1.37 0.77 -24.33
CA ALA A 51 -1.55 -0.69 -24.41
C ALA A 51 -0.20 -1.44 -24.46
N SER A 52 0.82 -0.87 -25.10
CA SER A 52 2.17 -1.42 -25.14
C SER A 52 2.84 -1.43 -23.76
N GLN A 53 2.62 -0.39 -22.95
CA GLN A 53 3.13 -0.31 -21.59
C GLN A 53 2.40 -1.29 -20.66
N ILE A 54 1.08 -1.45 -20.81
CA ILE A 54 0.32 -2.48 -20.08
C ILE A 54 0.85 -3.88 -20.41
N ALA A 55 1.03 -4.19 -21.70
CA ALA A 55 1.57 -5.48 -22.11
C ALA A 55 2.97 -5.74 -21.54
N LYS A 56 3.81 -4.70 -21.47
CA LYS A 56 5.14 -4.75 -20.87
C LYS A 56 5.08 -4.95 -19.35
N ASP A 57 4.18 -4.28 -18.66
CA ASP A 57 4.01 -4.43 -17.21
C ASP A 57 3.52 -5.84 -16.85
N LEU A 58 2.54 -6.35 -17.60
CA LEU A 58 1.98 -7.69 -17.40
C LEU A 58 2.95 -8.82 -17.79
N SER A 59 3.91 -8.58 -18.69
CA SER A 59 4.91 -9.58 -19.04
C SER A 59 5.90 -9.86 -17.91
N PHE A 60 6.19 -8.88 -17.05
CA PHE A 60 7.06 -9.07 -15.88
C PHE A 60 6.46 -10.01 -14.82
N ILE A 61 5.14 -10.14 -14.79
CA ILE A 61 4.42 -11.02 -13.85
C ILE A 61 4.10 -12.39 -14.47
N ASN A 62 4.78 -12.75 -15.57
CA ASN A 62 4.62 -14.00 -16.33
C ASN A 62 3.19 -14.24 -16.86
N ILE A 63 2.40 -13.19 -17.03
CA ILE A 63 1.11 -13.28 -17.67
C ILE A 63 1.30 -13.05 -19.16
N SER A 64 1.34 -14.13 -19.93
CA SER A 64 1.26 -14.06 -21.39
C SER A 64 -0.20 -14.10 -21.83
N GLY A 65 -0.67 -13.01 -22.42
CA GLY A 65 -1.96 -13.01 -23.10
C GLY A 65 -1.94 -13.96 -24.30
N LYS A 66 -3.11 -14.52 -24.66
CA LYS A 66 -3.24 -15.28 -25.89
C LYS A 66 -3.36 -14.30 -27.06
N THR A 67 -2.51 -14.46 -28.08
CA THR A 67 -2.53 -13.64 -29.30
C THR A 67 -3.95 -13.57 -29.87
N ARG A 68 -4.46 -12.35 -30.11
CA ARG A 68 -5.83 -12.03 -30.58
C ARG A 68 -7.00 -12.28 -29.60
N VAL A 69 -6.77 -12.87 -28.43
CA VAL A 69 -7.81 -13.10 -27.41
C VAL A 69 -7.65 -12.17 -26.23
N GLY A 70 -6.42 -11.92 -25.79
CA GLY A 70 -6.12 -11.13 -24.59
C GLY A 70 -5.87 -12.01 -23.37
N TYR A 71 -6.18 -11.48 -22.20
CA TYR A 71 -5.99 -12.09 -20.90
C TYR A 71 -7.32 -12.66 -20.40
N GLU A 72 -7.28 -13.87 -19.85
CA GLU A 72 -8.41 -14.42 -19.11
C GLU A 72 -8.53 -13.65 -17.79
N VAL A 73 -9.72 -13.12 -17.51
CA VAL A 73 -9.95 -12.14 -16.45
C VAL A 73 -9.69 -12.75 -15.07
N GLY A 74 -10.16 -13.97 -14.80
CA GLY A 74 -9.94 -14.66 -13.52
C GLY A 74 -8.45 -14.85 -13.22
N SER A 75 -7.71 -15.47 -14.15
CA SER A 75 -6.27 -15.68 -14.03
C SER A 75 -5.50 -14.38 -13.90
N LEU A 76 -5.92 -13.31 -14.58
CA LEU A 76 -5.28 -12.00 -14.47
C LEU A 76 -5.48 -11.39 -13.09
N VAL A 77 -6.69 -11.50 -12.49
CA VAL A 77 -6.91 -11.07 -11.11
C VAL A 77 -6.02 -11.85 -10.16
N ASP A 78 -6.06 -13.19 -10.22
CA ASP A 78 -5.32 -14.05 -9.29
C ASP A 78 -3.81 -13.79 -9.35
N ALA A 79 -3.26 -13.63 -10.55
CA ALA A 79 -1.85 -13.34 -10.75
C ALA A 79 -1.46 -11.95 -10.24
N LEU A 80 -2.29 -10.93 -10.47
CA LEU A 80 -2.06 -9.58 -9.94
C LEU A 80 -2.15 -9.54 -8.41
N GLU A 81 -3.17 -10.17 -7.80
CA GLU A 81 -3.32 -10.23 -6.33
C GLU A 81 -2.14 -10.94 -5.69
N LYS A 82 -1.72 -12.08 -6.26
CA LYS A 82 -0.55 -12.83 -5.79
C LYS A 82 0.73 -12.01 -5.90
N PHE A 83 0.95 -11.34 -7.04
CA PHE A 83 2.16 -10.55 -7.25
C PHE A 83 2.22 -9.32 -6.33
N LEU A 84 1.09 -8.66 -6.10
CA LEU A 84 0.99 -7.48 -5.25
C LEU A 84 1.00 -7.82 -3.74
N GLY A 85 0.92 -9.10 -3.37
CA GLY A 85 0.84 -9.53 -1.98
C GLY A 85 -0.53 -9.28 -1.32
N PHE A 86 -1.55 -8.88 -2.08
CA PHE A 86 -2.87 -8.53 -1.55
C PHE A 86 -3.68 -9.74 -1.07
N GLY A 87 -3.24 -10.96 -1.37
CA GLY A 87 -3.79 -12.19 -0.80
C GLY A 87 -3.27 -12.52 0.60
N GLU A 88 -2.16 -11.92 1.04
CA GLU A 88 -1.61 -12.12 2.38
C GLU A 88 -2.17 -11.08 3.35
N LYS A 89 -2.39 -11.49 4.61
CA LYS A 89 -2.87 -10.58 5.65
C LYS A 89 -1.71 -10.15 6.53
N HIS A 90 -1.29 -8.91 6.40
CA HIS A 90 -0.28 -8.28 7.23
C HIS A 90 -0.94 -7.52 8.37
N LYS A 91 -0.49 -7.79 9.60
CA LYS A 91 -0.93 -7.04 10.78
C LYS A 91 -0.21 -5.70 10.83
N ALA A 92 -0.98 -4.64 10.99
CA ALA A 92 -0.49 -3.28 11.09
C ALA A 92 -0.96 -2.61 12.39
N VAL A 93 -0.13 -1.72 12.92
CA VAL A 93 -0.50 -0.78 13.99
C VAL A 93 -0.39 0.65 13.47
N ILE A 94 -1.12 1.57 14.07
CA ILE A 94 -1.06 3.00 13.70
C ILE A 94 -0.65 3.86 14.88
N PHE A 95 0.31 4.76 14.70
CA PHE A 95 0.66 5.79 15.69
C PHE A 95 0.13 7.15 15.23
N GLY A 96 -0.60 7.82 16.11
CA GLY A 96 -1.26 9.09 15.84
C GLY A 96 -2.65 8.85 15.28
N VAL A 97 -3.64 8.79 16.16
CA VAL A 97 -5.06 8.54 15.88
C VAL A 97 -5.84 9.86 15.86
N GLY A 98 -5.23 10.89 15.28
CA GLY A 98 -5.93 12.12 14.89
C GLY A 98 -6.84 11.89 13.68
N SER A 99 -7.26 12.96 12.99
CA SER A 99 -8.19 12.88 11.86
C SER A 99 -7.80 11.85 10.79
N LEU A 100 -6.54 11.87 10.33
CA LEU A 100 -6.06 10.93 9.30
C LEU A 100 -5.94 9.50 9.85
N GLY A 101 -5.39 9.32 11.04
CA GLY A 101 -5.22 7.99 11.62
C GLY A 101 -6.56 7.31 11.93
N ALA A 102 -7.52 8.07 12.46
CA ALA A 102 -8.88 7.60 12.69
C ALA A 102 -9.61 7.24 11.39
N ALA A 103 -9.36 7.98 10.29
CA ALA A 103 -9.90 7.64 8.97
C ALA A 103 -9.31 6.33 8.43
N LEU A 104 -7.99 6.12 8.57
CA LEU A 104 -7.34 4.87 8.16
C LEU A 104 -7.81 3.67 8.98
N LEU A 105 -8.09 3.84 10.28
CA LEU A 105 -8.69 2.78 11.10
C LEU A 105 -10.11 2.40 10.65
N GLN A 106 -10.84 3.33 10.04
CA GLN A 106 -12.19 3.08 9.52
C GLN A 106 -12.20 2.49 8.11
N ASP A 107 -11.07 2.54 7.40
CA ASP A 107 -11.00 2.14 5.99
C ASP A 107 -10.95 0.62 5.82
N SER A 108 -12.12 0.03 5.62
CA SER A 108 -12.26 -1.40 5.28
C SER A 108 -11.54 -1.81 3.99
N GLY A 109 -11.21 -0.86 3.10
CA GLY A 109 -10.46 -1.10 1.88
C GLY A 109 -9.04 -1.58 2.15
N LEU A 110 -8.38 -1.12 3.22
CA LEU A 110 -7.03 -1.58 3.58
C LEU A 110 -6.99 -3.10 3.79
N ALA A 111 -7.99 -3.65 4.49
CA ALA A 111 -8.09 -5.08 4.73
C ALA A 111 -8.32 -5.89 3.43
N GLN A 112 -9.03 -5.32 2.45
CA GLN A 112 -9.22 -5.93 1.13
C GLN A 112 -7.92 -6.01 0.31
N TYR A 113 -6.94 -5.17 0.65
CA TYR A 113 -5.60 -5.15 0.05
C TYR A 113 -4.53 -5.76 0.96
N GLY A 114 -4.93 -6.60 1.92
CA GLY A 114 -4.01 -7.38 2.74
C GLY A 114 -3.46 -6.64 3.96
N MET A 115 -3.93 -5.43 4.27
CA MET A 115 -3.47 -4.67 5.44
C MET A 115 -4.54 -4.65 6.53
N ASN A 116 -4.31 -5.40 7.61
CA ASN A 116 -5.22 -5.46 8.75
C ASN A 116 -4.69 -4.58 9.89
N VAL A 117 -5.28 -3.39 10.08
CA VAL A 117 -4.92 -2.51 11.18
C VAL A 117 -5.59 -3.00 12.46
N ILE A 118 -4.81 -3.48 13.43
CA ILE A 118 -5.31 -4.19 14.61
C ILE A 118 -5.27 -3.37 15.91
N ALA A 119 -4.55 -2.25 15.91
CA ALA A 119 -4.50 -1.32 17.04
C ALA A 119 -4.05 0.07 16.63
N GLY A 120 -4.54 1.09 17.35
CA GLY A 120 -4.02 2.45 17.33
C GLY A 120 -3.26 2.78 18.61
N PHE A 121 -2.33 3.72 18.53
CA PHE A 121 -1.55 4.25 19.64
C PHE A 121 -1.54 5.77 19.58
N ASP A 122 -1.83 6.41 20.71
CA ASP A 122 -1.85 7.87 20.83
C ASP A 122 -1.40 8.33 22.23
N VAL A 123 -1.18 9.64 22.37
CA VAL A 123 -0.87 10.31 23.65
C VAL A 123 -2.09 11.06 24.20
N ASP A 124 -3.13 11.28 23.38
CA ASP A 124 -4.34 11.96 23.80
C ASP A 124 -5.21 11.07 24.69
N LYS A 125 -5.23 11.43 25.98
CA LYS A 125 -6.02 10.78 27.02
C LYS A 125 -7.52 10.72 26.72
N ALA A 126 -8.05 11.57 25.85
CA ALA A 126 -9.46 11.55 25.48
C ALA A 126 -9.82 10.35 24.60
N ILE A 127 -8.85 9.78 23.85
CA ILE A 127 -9.08 8.66 22.93
C ILE A 127 -8.40 7.36 23.35
N ILE A 128 -7.41 7.42 24.25
CA ILE A 128 -6.82 6.22 24.85
C ILE A 128 -7.90 5.38 25.55
N ASN A 129 -7.80 4.05 25.43
CA ASN A 129 -8.78 3.05 25.91
C ASN A 129 -10.15 3.12 25.24
N THR A 130 -10.29 3.86 24.14
CA THR A 130 -11.48 3.82 23.29
C THR A 130 -11.33 2.84 22.13
N ARG A 131 -12.34 2.77 21.26
CA ARG A 131 -12.30 2.00 20.01
C ARG A 131 -12.78 2.84 18.86
N ILE A 132 -12.08 2.77 17.73
CA ILE A 132 -12.52 3.33 16.44
C ILE A 132 -12.83 2.16 15.51
N ASN A 133 -14.07 2.08 15.03
CA ASN A 133 -14.54 0.97 14.21
C ASN A 133 -14.27 -0.41 14.83
N GLY A 134 -14.38 -0.52 16.15
CA GLY A 134 -14.07 -1.74 16.90
C GLY A 134 -12.58 -1.99 17.17
N ILE A 135 -11.66 -1.22 16.58
CA ILE A 135 -10.21 -1.36 16.78
C ILE A 135 -9.78 -0.57 18.04
N PRO A 136 -9.08 -1.20 19.00
CA PRO A 136 -8.67 -0.54 20.24
C PRO A 136 -7.59 0.53 20.01
N VAL A 137 -7.66 1.60 20.81
CA VAL A 137 -6.63 2.64 20.89
C VAL A 137 -5.95 2.56 22.25
N TYR A 138 -4.63 2.37 22.26
CA TYR A 138 -3.81 2.27 23.45
C TYR A 138 -3.00 3.54 23.69
N ASP A 139 -2.48 3.69 24.91
CA ASP A 139 -1.43 4.67 25.18
C ASP A 139 -0.16 4.25 24.42
N VAL A 140 0.54 5.19 23.78
CA VAL A 140 1.81 4.91 23.10
C VAL A 140 2.86 4.32 24.06
N ALA A 141 2.82 4.68 25.34
CA ALA A 141 3.73 4.14 26.35
C ALA A 141 3.54 2.62 26.57
N ASP A 142 2.36 2.08 26.27
CA ASP A 142 2.06 0.66 26.34
C ASP A 142 2.58 -0.13 25.13
N PHE A 143 3.03 0.55 24.08
CA PHE A 143 3.42 -0.11 22.82
C PHE A 143 4.42 -1.25 23.00
N PRO A 144 5.54 -1.11 23.74
CA PRO A 144 6.51 -2.20 23.89
C PRO A 144 5.91 -3.50 24.46
N ARG A 145 4.90 -3.37 25.33
CA ARG A 145 4.20 -4.51 25.93
C ARG A 145 3.12 -5.05 24.98
N VAL A 146 2.24 -4.17 24.49
CA VAL A 146 1.11 -4.55 23.64
C VAL A 146 1.59 -5.17 22.33
N GLN A 147 2.67 -4.65 21.76
CA GLN A 147 3.23 -5.14 20.50
C GLN A 147 3.73 -6.59 20.57
N GLN A 148 4.18 -7.06 21.75
CA GLN A 148 4.57 -8.47 21.93
C GLN A 148 3.40 -9.43 21.71
N GLU A 149 2.18 -9.00 22.04
CA GLU A 149 0.96 -9.78 21.84
C GLU A 149 0.40 -9.60 20.44
N LEU A 150 0.45 -8.37 19.91
CA LEU A 150 -0.08 -8.06 18.58
C LEU A 150 0.75 -8.70 17.46
N ASP A 151 2.08 -8.68 17.60
CA ASP A 151 3.05 -9.14 16.59
C ASP A 151 2.78 -8.50 15.21
N ALA A 152 2.68 -7.17 15.20
CA ALA A 152 2.45 -6.41 13.97
C ALA A 152 3.78 -6.11 13.27
N CYS A 153 3.90 -6.49 12.00
CA CYS A 153 5.13 -6.23 11.23
C CYS A 153 5.13 -4.86 10.52
N ILE A 154 3.97 -4.19 10.44
CA ILE A 154 3.79 -2.90 9.77
C ILE A 154 3.36 -1.83 10.77
N GLY A 155 3.97 -0.65 10.68
CA GLY A 155 3.58 0.56 11.41
C GLY A 155 3.10 1.65 10.46
N ILE A 156 1.95 2.24 10.71
CA ILE A 156 1.42 3.40 9.98
C ILE A 156 1.70 4.64 10.83
N LEU A 157 2.40 5.61 10.26
CA LEU A 157 2.86 6.81 10.97
C LEU A 157 2.07 8.04 10.53
N THR A 158 1.19 8.51 11.41
CA THR A 158 0.27 9.64 11.18
C THR A 158 0.35 10.70 12.29
N VAL A 159 1.49 10.75 13.00
CA VAL A 159 1.78 11.72 14.07
C VAL A 159 2.18 13.10 13.52
N PRO A 160 2.17 14.16 14.36
CA PRO A 160 2.82 15.43 14.04
C PRO A 160 4.29 15.30 13.63
N VAL A 161 4.76 16.20 12.77
CA VAL A 161 6.11 16.18 12.16
C VAL A 161 7.24 16.12 13.20
N ASP A 162 7.11 16.88 14.27
CA ASP A 162 8.08 16.96 15.37
C ASP A 162 8.21 15.65 16.16
N ARG A 163 7.24 14.73 16.01
CA ARG A 163 7.20 13.42 16.67
C ARG A 163 7.50 12.25 15.74
N ALA A 164 7.60 12.48 14.44
CA ALA A 164 7.73 11.42 13.44
C ALA A 164 8.94 10.50 13.66
N GLN A 165 10.11 11.07 13.95
CA GLN A 165 11.33 10.26 14.13
C GLN A 165 11.30 9.45 15.45
N GLU A 166 10.80 10.05 16.53
CA GLU A 166 10.68 9.40 17.84
C GLU A 166 9.74 8.19 17.73
N ALA A 167 8.53 8.40 17.21
CA ALA A 167 7.54 7.35 16.98
C ALA A 167 8.05 6.24 16.02
N CYS A 168 8.80 6.61 14.97
CA CYS A 168 9.45 5.65 14.09
C CYS A 168 10.45 4.75 14.84
N ASN A 169 11.27 5.33 15.71
CA ASN A 169 12.25 4.57 16.49
C ASN A 169 11.54 3.61 17.45
N ASP A 170 10.46 4.05 18.10
CA ASP A 170 9.66 3.21 19.00
C ASP A 170 9.06 2.02 18.25
N MET A 171 8.47 2.24 17.08
CA MET A 171 7.95 1.17 16.21
C MET A 171 9.02 0.13 15.90
N ILE A 172 10.22 0.57 15.47
CA ILE A 172 11.34 -0.31 15.12
C ILE A 172 11.81 -1.09 16.35
N ALA A 173 11.92 -0.43 17.51
CA ALA A 173 12.29 -1.08 18.76
C ALA A 173 11.26 -2.15 19.20
N GLY A 174 9.98 -1.95 18.88
CA GLY A 174 8.91 -2.94 19.06
C GLY A 174 8.87 -4.05 17.99
N GLY A 175 9.81 -4.08 17.04
CA GLY A 175 9.92 -5.14 16.04
C GLY A 175 9.15 -4.89 14.74
N VAL A 176 8.61 -3.69 14.52
CA VAL A 176 8.05 -3.29 13.22
C VAL A 176 9.17 -3.29 12.17
N ARG A 177 8.89 -3.88 11.00
CA ARG A 177 9.85 -4.04 9.89
C ARG A 177 9.51 -3.21 8.67
N ALA A 178 8.28 -2.70 8.58
CA ALA A 178 7.84 -1.81 7.52
C ALA A 178 7.09 -0.61 8.09
N ILE A 179 7.40 0.59 7.64
CA ILE A 179 6.75 1.83 8.05
C ILE A 179 6.09 2.50 6.86
N TRP A 180 4.79 2.74 6.97
CA TRP A 180 4.04 3.57 6.04
C TRP A 180 3.90 4.99 6.61
N ASN A 181 4.76 5.89 6.14
CA ASN A 181 4.89 7.25 6.62
C ASN A 181 3.98 8.23 5.87
N PHE A 182 3.01 8.80 6.57
CA PHE A 182 2.13 9.87 6.06
C PHE A 182 2.58 11.28 6.49
N THR A 183 3.61 11.37 7.33
CA THR A 183 4.15 12.67 7.73
C THR A 183 4.91 13.31 6.56
N PRO A 184 4.92 14.65 6.42
CA PRO A 184 5.73 15.31 5.39
C PRO A 184 7.24 15.29 5.72
N TYR A 185 7.64 14.63 6.82
CA TYR A 185 9.01 14.51 7.27
C TYR A 185 9.65 13.21 6.78
N ARG A 186 10.89 13.28 6.30
CA ARG A 186 11.66 12.07 5.96
C ARG A 186 12.31 11.50 7.21
N ILE A 187 11.71 10.44 7.74
CA ILE A 187 12.29 9.62 8.81
C ILE A 187 13.56 8.91 8.33
N LYS A 188 14.49 8.71 9.26
CA LYS A 188 15.72 7.92 9.07
C LYS A 188 15.53 6.56 9.71
N THR A 189 15.87 5.52 8.96
CA THR A 189 15.76 4.12 9.41
C THR A 189 17.02 3.35 9.04
N PRO A 190 17.32 2.24 9.72
CA PRO A 190 18.26 1.24 9.23
C PRO A 190 17.90 0.71 7.84
N ASP A 191 18.87 0.15 7.13
CA ASP A 191 18.70 -0.36 5.76
C ASP A 191 17.76 -1.56 5.66
N ASP A 192 17.53 -2.28 6.76
CA ASP A 192 16.67 -3.46 6.83
C ASP A 192 15.21 -3.15 7.21
N ILE A 193 14.85 -1.85 7.27
CA ILE A 193 13.49 -1.37 7.48
C ILE A 193 12.93 -0.83 6.16
N VAL A 194 11.78 -1.37 5.75
CA VAL A 194 11.07 -0.90 4.57
C VAL A 194 10.32 0.38 4.90
N VAL A 195 10.56 1.48 4.18
CA VAL A 195 9.83 2.74 4.37
C VAL A 195 9.10 3.13 3.10
N GLN A 196 7.77 3.20 3.18
CA GLN A 196 6.95 3.80 2.13
C GLN A 196 6.48 5.18 2.60
N ASN A 197 6.79 6.22 1.82
CA ASN A 197 6.31 7.58 2.09
C ASN A 197 5.07 7.88 1.24
N THR A 198 4.05 8.48 1.84
CA THR A 198 2.85 9.01 1.17
C THR A 198 2.67 10.46 1.57
N SER A 199 2.70 11.37 0.59
CA SER A 199 2.47 12.80 0.83
C SER A 199 1.26 13.29 0.03
N ILE A 200 0.18 13.60 0.75
CA ILE A 200 -1.00 14.25 0.16
C ILE A 200 -0.61 15.63 -0.41
N TYR A 201 0.32 16.34 0.25
CA TYR A 201 0.82 17.64 -0.17
C TYR A 201 1.59 17.58 -1.51
N ALA A 202 2.35 16.50 -1.76
CA ALA A 202 3.03 16.32 -3.03
C ALA A 202 2.03 16.21 -4.19
N HIS A 203 0.93 15.48 -4.00
CA HIS A 203 -0.13 15.39 -5.01
C HIS A 203 -0.86 16.73 -5.21
N LEU A 204 -1.10 17.49 -4.13
CA LEU A 204 -1.65 18.85 -4.24
C LEU A 204 -0.73 19.77 -5.07
N ALA A 205 0.58 19.73 -4.83
CA ALA A 205 1.54 20.53 -5.60
C ALA A 205 1.52 20.19 -7.10
N VAL A 206 1.47 18.89 -7.43
CA VAL A 206 1.34 18.44 -8.83
C VAL A 206 0.03 18.92 -9.45
N MET A 207 -1.08 18.82 -8.72
CA MET A 207 -2.38 19.29 -9.18
C MET A 207 -2.39 20.80 -9.42
N PHE A 208 -1.87 21.60 -8.48
CA PHE A 208 -1.79 23.05 -8.62
C PHE A 208 -0.91 23.47 -9.79
N ASN A 209 0.24 22.81 -9.99
CA ASN A 209 1.10 23.09 -11.15
C ASN A 209 0.37 22.86 -12.47
N ARG A 210 -0.34 21.72 -12.60
CA ARG A 210 -1.14 21.42 -13.81
C ARG A 210 -2.28 22.41 -14.00
N LEU A 211 -2.98 22.76 -12.92
CA LEU A 211 -4.08 23.72 -12.97
C LEU A 211 -3.61 25.10 -13.44
N ASN A 212 -2.47 25.59 -12.94
CA ASN A 212 -1.91 26.88 -13.35
C ASN A 212 -1.59 26.90 -14.86
N HIS A 213 -0.97 25.82 -15.37
CA HIS A 213 -0.73 25.68 -16.81
C HIS A 213 -2.03 25.71 -17.63
N THR A 214 -3.09 25.05 -17.17
CA THR A 214 -4.39 25.07 -17.86
C THR A 214 -5.08 26.44 -17.78
N LEU A 215 -4.90 27.17 -16.68
CA LEU A 215 -5.47 28.50 -16.47
C LEU A 215 -4.62 29.63 -17.09
N GLY A 216 -3.48 29.32 -17.73
CA GLY A 216 -2.59 30.30 -18.33
C GLY A 216 -1.90 31.22 -17.31
N LYS A 217 -1.73 30.75 -16.07
CA LYS A 217 -1.00 31.45 -15.00
C LYS A 217 0.40 30.88 -14.81
#